data_AF-A0A7S0JPN9-F1
#
_entry.id   AF-A0A7S0JPN9-F1
#
_cell.length_a   1.000
_cell.length_b   1.000
_cell.length_c   1.000
_cell.angle_alpha   90.00
_cell.angle_beta   90.00
_cell.angle_gamma   90.00
#
_symmetry.space_group_name_H-M   'P 1'
#
loop_
_entity.id
_entity.type
_entity.pdbx_description
1 polymer ?
#
loop_
_entity_poly.entity_id
_entity_poly.type
_entity_poly.pdbx_seq_one_letter_code
_entity_poly.pdbx_strand_id
1 'polypeptide(L)'
;VDDYTVDLLLDSPQPVLLRNLTYVRMLSKDWMIKNKCEKPQELKDKEETYCSRNANGTGRFKLVSWQPDQKLQFVANPAWWDQPRGNVTELTYLPIKQDATRVAAL
;
A
#
# COMPACT_ATOMS: atom_id res chain seq x y z
N VAL A 1 5.50 25.42 -4.64
CA VAL A 1 6.34 24.21 -4.53
C VAL A 1 7.50 24.44 -3.57
N ASP A 2 7.47 23.77 -2.42
CA ASP A 2 8.51 23.75 -1.38
C ASP A 2 8.45 22.38 -0.67
N ASP A 3 9.09 22.22 0.49
CA ASP A 3 9.16 20.95 1.22
C ASP A 3 7.79 20.35 1.57
N TYR A 4 6.73 21.16 1.67
CA TYR A 4 5.37 20.72 2.02
C TYR A 4 4.28 21.20 1.06
N THR A 5 4.65 21.87 -0.03
CA THR A 5 3.70 22.41 -1.02
C THR A 5 3.92 21.77 -2.40
N VAL A 6 2.85 21.26 -3.01
CA VAL A 6 2.87 20.70 -4.37
C VAL A 6 1.90 21.44 -5.29
N ASP A 7 2.31 21.61 -6.55
CA ASP A 7 1.48 22.20 -7.60
C ASP A 7 1.05 21.10 -8.58
N LEU A 8 -0.25 21.03 -8.88
CA LEU A 8 -0.83 20.07 -9.82
C LEU A 8 -1.22 20.79 -11.10
N LEU A 9 -0.47 20.58 -12.17
CA LEU A 9 -0.77 21.10 -13.51
C LEU A 9 -1.75 20.13 -14.20
N LEU A 10 -2.90 20.64 -14.63
CA LEU A 10 -3.96 19.85 -15.26
C LEU A 10 -4.16 20.33 -16.70
N ASP A 11 -4.35 19.38 -17.61
CA ASP A 11 -4.59 19.67 -19.03
C ASP A 11 -5.99 20.25 -19.28
N SER A 12 -6.91 20.04 -18.33
CA SER A 12 -8.29 20.56 -18.36
C SER A 12 -8.90 20.59 -16.95
N PRO A 13 -10.01 21.32 -16.74
CA PRO A 13 -10.70 21.33 -15.45
C PRO A 13 -11.15 19.93 -14.99
N GLN A 14 -10.79 19.55 -13.76
CA GLN A 14 -11.12 18.25 -13.18
C GLN A 14 -11.81 18.41 -11.80
N PRO A 15 -13.16 18.49 -11.74
CA PRO A 15 -13.89 18.73 -10.49
C PRO A 15 -13.74 17.63 -9.44
N VAL A 16 -13.40 16.40 -9.85
CA VAL A 16 -13.22 15.27 -8.93
C VAL A 16 -11.75 14.98 -8.60
N LEU A 17 -10.84 15.92 -8.88
CA LEU A 17 -9.40 15.75 -8.66
C LEU A 17 -9.08 15.27 -7.23
N LEU A 18 -9.62 15.96 -6.22
CA LEU A 18 -9.35 15.62 -4.81
C LEU A 18 -9.75 14.20 -4.46
N ARG A 19 -10.88 13.71 -5.02
CA ARG A 19 -11.31 12.33 -4.85
C ARG A 19 -10.32 11.37 -5.53
N ASN A 20 -9.86 11.70 -6.73
CA ASN A 20 -8.93 10.86 -7.48
C ASN A 20 -7.55 10.76 -6.82
N LEU A 21 -7.09 11.82 -6.14
CA LEU A 21 -5.82 11.82 -5.41
C LEU A 21 -5.77 10.75 -4.30
N THR A 22 -6.92 10.32 -3.77
CA THR A 22 -6.97 9.22 -2.79
C THR A 22 -6.51 7.87 -3.34
N TYR A 23 -6.52 7.69 -4.67
CA TYR A 23 -6.01 6.50 -5.34
C TYR A 23 -4.53 6.58 -5.67
N VAL A 24 -3.92 7.78 -5.62
CA VAL A 24 -2.48 7.97 -5.84
C VAL A 24 -1.75 7.72 -4.53
N ARG A 25 -1.27 6.48 -4.36
CA ARG A 25 -0.51 6.09 -3.18
C ARG A 25 0.92 6.60 -3.28
N MET A 26 1.45 7.12 -2.18
CA MET A 26 2.81 7.66 -2.09
C MET A 26 3.76 6.66 -1.44
N LEU A 27 4.97 6.57 -1.98
CA LEU A 27 6.10 5.79 -1.46
C LEU A 27 7.33 6.70 -1.34
N SER A 28 8.31 6.34 -0.49
CA SER A 28 9.56 7.09 -0.42
C SER A 28 10.44 6.81 -1.65
N LYS A 29 10.91 7.90 -2.28
CA LYS A 29 11.76 7.88 -3.47
C LYS A 29 13.07 7.12 -3.24
N ASP A 30 13.77 7.37 -2.14
CA ASP A 30 15.06 6.72 -1.86
C ASP A 30 14.91 5.20 -1.71
N TRP A 31 13.81 4.75 -1.10
CA TRP A 31 13.50 3.33 -1.01
C TRP A 31 13.15 2.74 -2.38
N MET A 32 12.42 3.46 -3.23
CA MET A 32 12.14 3.01 -4.60
C MET A 32 13.43 2.86 -5.41
N ILE A 33 14.34 3.84 -5.35
CA ILE A 33 15.63 3.79 -6.04
C ILE A 33 16.46 2.60 -5.53
N LYS A 34 16.58 2.47 -4.20
CA LYS A 34 17.33 1.38 -3.57
C LYS A 34 16.83 -0.01 -3.99
N ASN A 35 15.51 -0.15 -4.18
CA ASN A 35 14.88 -1.42 -4.52
C ASN A 35 14.51 -1.56 -6.01
N LYS A 36 14.97 -0.63 -6.87
CA LYS A 36 14.71 -0.63 -8.33
C LYS A 36 13.23 -0.65 -8.69
N CYS A 37 12.42 0.15 -7.99
CA CYS A 37 10.97 0.22 -8.17
C CYS A 37 10.48 1.53 -8.78
N GLU A 38 11.35 2.23 -9.51
CA GLU A 38 11.00 3.51 -10.16
C GLU A 38 10.06 3.33 -11.35
N LYS A 39 9.99 2.11 -11.89
CA LYS A 39 9.11 1.75 -12.99
C LYS A 39 8.00 0.82 -12.52
N PRO A 40 6.80 0.91 -13.10
CA PRO A 40 5.76 -0.07 -12.86
C PRO A 40 6.22 -1.45 -13.36
N GLN A 41 5.71 -2.49 -12.72
CA GLN A 41 5.95 -3.88 -13.10
C GLN A 41 5.32 -4.17 -14.47
N GLU A 42 6.09 -4.81 -15.37
CA GLU A 42 5.58 -5.26 -16.66
C GLU A 42 4.83 -6.60 -16.50
N LEU A 43 3.51 -6.53 -16.36
CA LEU A 43 2.67 -7.72 -16.15
C LEU A 43 2.70 -8.72 -17.32
N LYS A 44 3.00 -8.25 -18.54
CA LYS A 44 3.07 -9.11 -19.74
C LYS A 44 4.25 -10.09 -19.67
N ASP A 45 5.35 -9.66 -19.07
CA ASP A 45 6.59 -10.42 -19.02
C ASP A 45 6.70 -11.30 -17.77
N LYS A 46 5.63 -11.38 -16.97
CA LYS A 46 5.59 -12.08 -15.67
C LYS A 46 6.73 -11.66 -14.73
N GLU A 47 7.18 -10.41 -14.86
CA GLU A 47 8.21 -9.84 -14.01
C GLU A 47 7.70 -9.80 -12.56
N GLU A 48 8.47 -10.25 -11.57
CA GLU A 48 8.21 -9.97 -10.16
C GLU A 48 9.21 -8.94 -9.65
N THR A 49 8.76 -7.71 -9.45
CA THR A 49 9.60 -6.66 -8.86
C THR A 49 9.59 -6.74 -7.34
N TYR A 50 10.60 -6.17 -6.67
CA TYR A 50 10.61 -6.10 -5.20
C TYR A 50 9.33 -5.44 -4.66
N CYS A 51 8.83 -4.41 -5.34
CA CYS A 51 7.64 -3.66 -4.94
C CYS A 51 6.32 -4.35 -5.29
N SER A 52 6.37 -5.47 -6.02
CA SER A 52 5.20 -6.35 -6.12
C SER A 52 4.90 -7.01 -4.77
N ARG A 53 5.91 -7.32 -3.95
CA ARG A 53 5.74 -8.04 -2.67
C ARG A 53 6.00 -7.19 -1.42
N ASN A 54 6.61 -6.01 -1.59
CA ASN A 54 7.05 -5.16 -0.48
C ASN A 54 6.52 -3.74 -0.65
N ALA A 55 6.30 -3.05 0.46
CA ALA A 55 5.83 -1.67 0.48
C ALA A 55 6.42 -0.90 1.65
N ASN A 56 6.65 0.41 1.46
CA ASN A 56 7.13 1.33 2.50
C ASN A 56 6.21 2.55 2.68
N GLY A 57 4.90 2.29 2.81
CA GLY A 57 3.92 3.34 3.03
C GLY A 57 4.03 4.04 4.39
N THR A 58 3.34 5.18 4.52
CA THR A 58 3.29 6.02 5.73
C THR A 58 2.08 5.71 6.62
N GLY A 59 1.34 4.64 6.34
CA GLY A 59 0.12 4.29 7.06
C GLY A 59 0.37 3.72 8.47
N ARG A 60 -0.72 3.55 9.22
CA ARG A 60 -0.71 3.02 10.60
C ARG A 60 -0.15 1.59 10.72
N PHE A 61 -0.21 0.80 9.66
CA PHE A 61 0.28 -0.58 9.65
C PHE A 61 1.32 -0.75 8.53
N LYS A 62 2.40 -1.49 8.82
CA LYS A 62 3.43 -1.87 7.86
C LYS A 62 3.19 -3.28 7.36
N LEU A 63 3.40 -3.50 6.07
CA LEU A 63 3.41 -4.84 5.49
C LEU A 63 4.58 -5.65 6.06
N VAL A 64 4.30 -6.84 6.57
CA VAL A 64 5.31 -7.81 7.00
C VAL A 64 5.55 -8.84 5.89
N SER A 65 4.47 -9.41 5.37
CA SER A 65 4.54 -10.41 4.30
C SER A 65 3.26 -10.46 3.50
N TRP A 66 3.40 -10.76 2.21
CA TRP A 66 2.27 -11.07 1.32
C TRP A 66 2.56 -12.35 0.56
N GLN A 67 1.72 -13.34 0.77
CA GLN A 67 1.69 -14.60 0.02
C GLN A 67 0.33 -14.69 -0.70
N PRO A 68 0.31 -14.64 -2.05
CA PRO A 68 -0.91 -14.78 -2.83
C PRO A 68 -1.72 -16.01 -2.41
N ASP A 69 -3.04 -15.85 -2.35
CA ASP A 69 -3.98 -16.92 -2.00
C ASP A 69 -3.76 -17.60 -0.64
N GLN A 70 -2.83 -17.12 0.20
CA GLN A 70 -2.52 -17.75 1.49
C GLN A 70 -2.64 -16.79 2.66
N LYS A 71 -1.89 -15.68 2.66
CA LYS A 71 -1.81 -14.81 3.83
C LYS A 71 -1.26 -13.43 3.51
N LEU A 72 -1.77 -12.43 4.20
CA LEU A 72 -1.25 -11.08 4.21
C LEU A 72 -1.11 -10.63 5.67
N GLN A 73 0.09 -10.23 6.07
CA GLN A 73 0.40 -9.86 7.46
C GLN A 73 0.84 -8.41 7.54
N PHE A 74 0.36 -7.73 8.57
CA PHE A 74 0.79 -6.39 8.92
C PHE A 74 1.05 -6.26 10.41
N VAL A 75 1.96 -5.35 10.76
CA VAL A 75 2.22 -4.94 12.15
C VAL A 75 2.01 -3.45 12.29
N ALA A 76 1.71 -2.98 13.50
CA ALA A 76 1.61 -1.56 13.79
C ALA A 76 2.90 -0.84 13.37
N ASN A 77 2.76 0.33 12.75
CA ASN A 77 3.87 1.17 12.33
C ASN A 77 4.29 2.08 13.50
N PRO A 78 5.44 1.83 14.16
CA PRO A 78 5.89 2.69 15.27
C PRO A 78 6.32 4.09 14.83
N ALA A 79 6.55 4.30 13.53
CA ALA A 79 6.90 5.59 12.93
C ALA A 79 5.69 6.26 12.26
N TRP A 80 4.47 5.82 12.56
CA TRP A 80 3.27 6.50 12.06
C TRP A 80 3.15 7.88 12.72
N TRP A 81 2.79 8.87 11.93
CA TRP A 81 2.86 10.29 12.31
C TRP A 81 1.69 10.76 13.18
N ASP A 82 0.61 9.98 13.27
CA ASP A 82 -0.59 10.31 14.03
C ASP A 82 -0.75 9.39 15.25
N GLN A 83 -1.73 9.69 16.11
CA GLN A 83 -1.94 8.98 17.37
C GLN A 83 -2.71 7.66 17.16
N PRO A 84 -2.15 6.51 17.59
CA PRO A 84 -2.85 5.23 17.53
C PRO A 84 -4.11 5.24 18.39
N ARG A 85 -5.23 4.80 17.80
CA ARG A 85 -6.49 4.55 18.53
C ARG A 85 -6.74 3.06 18.66
N GLY A 86 -6.94 2.56 19.88
CA GLY A 86 -7.12 1.13 20.16
C GLY A 86 -5.81 0.36 20.36
N ASN A 87 -5.91 -0.97 20.48
CA ASN A 87 -4.84 -1.85 20.97
C ASN A 87 -4.35 -2.88 19.93
N VAL A 88 -4.74 -2.77 18.67
CA VAL A 88 -4.32 -3.71 17.61
C VAL A 88 -2.85 -3.50 17.26
N THR A 89 -2.04 -4.54 17.43
CA THR A 89 -0.61 -4.56 17.14
C THR A 89 -0.25 -5.34 15.88
N GLU A 90 -1.08 -6.31 15.50
CA GLU A 90 -0.89 -7.16 14.33
C GLU A 90 -2.23 -7.39 13.62
N LEU A 91 -2.18 -7.46 12.29
CA LEU A 91 -3.31 -7.81 11.43
C LEU A 91 -2.87 -8.96 10.52
N THR A 92 -3.64 -10.04 10.53
CA THR A 92 -3.49 -11.14 9.57
C THR A 92 -4.78 -11.23 8.75
N TYR A 93 -4.65 -11.19 7.43
CA TYR A 93 -5.72 -11.46 6.49
C TYR A 93 -5.50 -12.82 5.82
N LEU A 94 -6.50 -13.69 5.92
CA LEU A 94 -6.52 -15.03 5.34
C LEU A 94 -7.59 -15.09 4.24
N PRO A 95 -7.19 -15.16 2.95
CA PRO A 95 -8.13 -15.30 1.86
C PRO A 95 -8.75 -16.70 1.87
N ILE A 96 -10.05 -16.79 2.20
CA ILE A 96 -10.85 -18.02 2.11
C ILE A 96 -11.79 -17.91 0.91
N LYS A 97 -11.47 -18.64 -0.17
CA LYS A 97 -12.20 -18.55 -1.45
C LYS A 97 -13.63 -19.10 -1.38
N GLN A 98 -13.85 -20.18 -0.63
CA GLN A 98 -15.16 -20.81 -0.52
C GLN A 98 -16.00 -20.16 0.57
N ASP A 99 -17.23 -19.77 0.22
CA ASP A 99 -18.15 -19.09 1.13
C ASP A 99 -18.50 -19.94 2.35
N ALA A 100 -18.76 -21.25 2.17
CA ALA A 100 -19.06 -22.16 3.26
C ALA A 100 -17.89 -22.26 4.27
N THR A 101 -16.66 -22.36 3.78
CA THR A 101 -15.45 -22.40 4.61
C THR A 101 -15.21 -21.07 5.34
N ARG A 102 -15.57 -19.94 4.72
CA ARG A 102 -15.46 -18.62 5.36
C ARG A 102 -16.46 -18.48 6.50
N VAL A 103 -17.70 -18.96 6.33
CA VAL A 103 -18.70 -18.98 7.42
C VAL A 103 -18.25 -19.87 8.57
N ALA A 104 -17.66 -21.03 8.28
CA ALA A 104 -17.17 -21.94 9.32
C ALA A 104 -15.95 -21.39 10.10
N ALA A 105 -15.26 -20.37 9.57
CA ALA A 105 -14.08 -19.77 10.18
C ALA A 105 -14.36 -18.46 10.95
N LEU A 106 -15.61 -17.96 10.93
CA LEU A 106 -16.09 -16.81 11.69
C LEU A 106 -16.57 -17.23 13.08
#